data_AF-A0A960ZCE2-F1
#
_entry.id   AF-A0A960ZCE2-F1
#
_cell.length_a   1.000
_cell.length_b   1.000
_cell.length_c   1.000
_cell.angle_alpha   90.00
_cell.angle_beta   90.00
_cell.angle_gamma   90.00
#
_symmetry.space_group_name_H-M   'P 1'
#
loop_
_entity.id
_entity.type
_entity.pdbx_description
1 polymer ?
#
loop_
_entity_poly.entity_id
_entity_poly.type
_entity_poly.pdbx_seq_one_letter_code
_entity_poly.pdbx_strand_id
1 'polypeptide(L)'
;MSSQIIVQTHNKLAIDAALFGSIFIMALYHFSFYLHRKKDKTSLYFGFFCLTASIYVISANEALIYIFFPTIPFRLAYILLFVYYLAVPLYVSFVYSLFPTEFSFKIIQWIWLLFSLGYTFVILSSSEIGTVIEGHFLFVVPAALFYALMMVVKALIRKKKDAIYILAPNLVVLNMT
;
A
#
# COMPACT_ATOMS: atom_id res chain seq x y z
N MET A 1 -30.05 21.79 -12.19
CA MET A 1 -28.58 21.64 -12.30
C MET A 1 -27.92 21.55 -10.93
N SER A 2 -28.28 22.39 -9.95
CA SER A 2 -27.81 22.29 -8.55
C SER A 2 -28.14 20.97 -7.84
N SER A 3 -29.34 20.41 -8.05
CA SER A 3 -29.74 19.12 -7.46
C SER A 3 -28.91 17.93 -7.93
N GLN A 4 -28.43 17.94 -9.18
CA GLN A 4 -27.59 16.86 -9.73
C GLN A 4 -26.18 16.86 -9.12
N ILE A 5 -25.60 18.05 -8.90
CA ILE A 5 -24.28 18.20 -8.26
C ILE A 5 -24.32 17.72 -6.81
N ILE A 6 -25.38 18.08 -6.07
CA ILE A 6 -25.56 17.68 -4.67
C ILE A 6 -25.63 16.14 -4.55
N VAL A 7 -26.43 15.48 -5.38
CA VAL A 7 -26.56 14.02 -5.37
C VAL A 7 -25.23 13.33 -5.69
N GLN A 8 -24.46 13.84 -6.66
CA GLN A 8 -23.14 13.29 -6.98
C GLN A 8 -22.15 13.41 -5.82
N THR A 9 -22.12 14.54 -5.12
CA THR A 9 -21.26 14.75 -3.95
C THR A 9 -21.63 13.80 -2.80
N HIS A 10 -22.92 13.63 -2.51
CA HIS A 10 -23.37 12.70 -1.48
C HIS A 10 -23.02 11.24 -1.80
N ASN A 11 -23.18 10.82 -3.06
CA ASN A 11 -22.80 9.47 -3.48
C ASN A 11 -21.29 9.24 -3.36
N LYS A 12 -20.48 10.21 -3.78
CA LYS A 12 -19.02 10.12 -3.64
C LYS A 12 -18.60 10.01 -2.18
N LEU A 13 -19.17 10.84 -1.30
CA LEU A 13 -18.92 10.77 0.14
C LEU A 13 -19.29 9.42 0.73
N ALA A 14 -20.44 8.85 0.36
CA ALA A 14 -20.87 7.54 0.83
C ALA A 14 -19.90 6.42 0.38
N ILE A 15 -19.44 6.47 -0.87
CA ILE A 15 -18.46 5.53 -1.41
C ILE A 15 -17.13 5.66 -0.68
N ASP A 16 -16.60 6.87 -0.52
CA ASP A 16 -15.33 7.12 0.15
C ASP A 16 -15.38 6.70 1.63
N ALA A 17 -16.50 6.92 2.32
CA ALA A 17 -16.73 6.45 3.68
C ALA A 17 -16.76 4.92 3.79
N ALA A 18 -17.43 4.24 2.84
CA ALA A 18 -17.47 2.78 2.79
C ALA A 18 -16.09 2.17 2.47
N LEU A 19 -15.34 2.82 1.57
CA LEU A 19 -13.95 2.45 1.25
C LEU A 19 -13.05 2.62 2.47
N PHE A 20 -13.11 3.77 3.14
CA PHE A 20 -12.39 4.00 4.39
C PHE A 20 -12.68 2.91 5.42
N GLY A 21 -13.96 2.64 5.70
CA GLY A 21 -14.37 1.65 6.69
C GLY A 21 -13.91 0.23 6.35
N SER A 22 -14.08 -0.20 5.10
CA SER A 22 -13.70 -1.55 4.66
C SER A 22 -12.18 -1.76 4.70
N ILE A 23 -11.38 -0.79 4.25
CA ILE A 23 -9.92 -0.86 4.30
C ILE A 23 -9.41 -0.79 5.75
N PHE A 24 -10.06 0.02 6.60
CA PHE A 24 -9.73 0.10 8.01
C PHE A 24 -9.99 -1.22 8.76
N ILE A 25 -11.14 -1.85 8.51
CA ILE A 25 -11.45 -3.19 9.07
C ILE A 25 -10.44 -4.23 8.58
N MET A 26 -10.03 -4.18 7.31
CA MET A 26 -8.96 -5.03 6.78
C MET A 26 -7.64 -4.84 7.53
N ALA A 27 -7.23 -3.60 7.79
CA ALA A 27 -6.02 -3.32 8.58
C ALA A 27 -6.09 -3.95 9.97
N LEU A 28 -7.21 -3.77 10.68
CA LEU A 28 -7.45 -4.36 11.99
C LEU A 28 -7.41 -5.89 11.95
N TYR A 29 -8.07 -6.51 10.97
CA TYR A 29 -8.06 -7.96 10.78
C TYR A 29 -6.63 -8.52 10.67
N HIS A 30 -5.77 -7.86 9.86
CA HIS A 30 -4.39 -8.29 9.68
C HIS A 30 -3.52 -8.06 10.92
N PHE A 31 -3.76 -7.00 11.69
CA PHE A 31 -3.11 -6.81 12.98
C PHE A 31 -3.55 -7.85 14.01
N SER A 32 -4.85 -8.16 14.10
CA SER A 32 -5.36 -9.24 14.95
C SER A 32 -4.74 -10.58 14.58
N PHE A 33 -4.63 -10.88 13.27
CA PHE A 33 -3.99 -12.10 12.78
C PHE A 33 -2.51 -12.15 13.15
N TYR A 34 -1.78 -11.04 13.02
CA TYR A 34 -0.38 -10.93 13.43
C TYR A 34 -0.17 -11.22 14.93
N LEU A 35 -1.05 -10.69 15.79
CA LEU A 35 -1.01 -10.91 17.24
C LEU A 35 -1.27 -12.39 17.61
N HIS A 36 -2.20 -13.05 16.92
CA HIS A 36 -2.56 -14.45 17.19
C HIS A 36 -1.55 -15.45 16.64
N ARG A 37 -0.93 -15.16 15.48
CA ARG A 37 -0.04 -16.10 14.77
C ARG A 37 1.46 -15.80 14.92
N LYS A 38 1.83 -14.98 15.93
CA LYS A 38 3.20 -14.53 16.29
C LYS A 38 4.29 -14.84 15.25
N LYS A 39 4.71 -13.80 14.51
CA LYS A 39 5.90 -13.68 13.63
C LYS A 39 5.68 -13.70 12.12
N ASP A 40 4.44 -13.70 11.62
CA ASP A 40 4.24 -13.46 10.18
C ASP A 40 4.39 -11.96 9.85
N LYS A 41 5.62 -11.56 9.51
CA LYS A 41 5.95 -10.19 9.08
C LYS A 41 5.12 -9.74 7.87
N THR A 42 4.66 -10.69 7.05
CA THR A 42 3.81 -10.43 5.88
C THR A 42 2.50 -9.78 6.28
N SER A 43 1.80 -10.36 7.24
CA SER A 43 0.55 -9.84 7.77
C SER A 43 0.72 -8.45 8.39
N LEU A 44 1.88 -8.19 9.03
CA LEU A 44 2.19 -6.88 9.61
C LEU A 44 2.36 -5.79 8.54
N TYR A 45 3.17 -6.04 7.51
CA TYR A 45 3.37 -5.07 6.42
C TYR A 45 2.08 -4.78 5.66
N PHE A 46 1.27 -5.81 5.41
CA PHE A 46 -0.04 -5.63 4.77
C PHE A 46 -1.02 -4.84 5.64
N GLY A 47 -1.08 -5.13 6.95
CA GLY A 47 -1.92 -4.38 7.89
C GLY A 47 -1.55 -2.89 7.91
N PHE A 48 -0.26 -2.56 7.97
CA PHE A 48 0.20 -1.17 7.90
C PHE A 48 -0.09 -0.52 6.54
N PHE A 49 0.05 -1.25 5.43
CA PHE A 49 -0.33 -0.76 4.11
C PHE A 49 -1.83 -0.43 4.03
N CYS A 50 -2.70 -1.30 4.55
CA CYS A 50 -4.13 -1.02 4.62
C CYS A 50 -4.42 0.18 5.54
N LEU A 51 -3.72 0.29 6.67
CA LEU A 51 -3.89 1.43 7.58
C LEU A 51 -3.55 2.75 6.89
N THR A 52 -2.39 2.84 6.23
CA THR A 52 -2.00 4.06 5.50
C THR A 52 -2.93 4.36 4.33
N ALA A 53 -3.42 3.34 3.62
CA ALA A 53 -4.43 3.49 2.59
C ALA A 53 -5.76 4.03 3.14
N SER A 54 -6.22 3.54 4.30
CA SER A 54 -7.44 4.06 4.95
C SER A 54 -7.28 5.53 5.35
N ILE A 55 -6.11 5.90 5.91
CA ILE A 55 -5.79 7.29 6.25
C ILE A 55 -5.78 8.17 4.99
N TYR A 56 -5.20 7.68 3.90
CA TYR A 56 -5.23 8.41 2.63
C TYR A 56 -6.66 8.63 2.11
N VAL A 57 -7.53 7.60 2.13
CA VAL A 57 -8.92 7.73 1.65
C VAL A 57 -9.67 8.81 2.44
N ILE A 58 -9.53 8.81 3.77
CA ILE A 58 -10.21 9.82 4.59
C ILE A 58 -9.62 11.22 4.37
N SER A 59 -8.30 11.36 4.25
CA SER A 59 -7.62 12.64 4.06
C SER A 59 -7.73 13.23 2.66
N ALA A 60 -7.84 12.39 1.62
CA ALA A 60 -7.98 12.82 0.23
C ALA A 60 -9.35 13.43 -0.07
N ASN A 61 -10.36 13.13 0.74
CA ASN A 61 -11.66 13.77 0.66
C ASN A 61 -11.76 14.84 1.76
N GLU A 62 -11.62 16.10 1.36
CA GLU A 62 -11.66 17.26 2.26
C GLU A 62 -12.91 17.25 3.15
N ALA A 63 -14.08 16.95 2.60
CA ALA A 63 -15.30 16.90 3.41
C ALA A 63 -15.28 15.71 4.38
N LEU A 64 -14.81 14.54 3.95
CA LEU A 64 -14.82 13.32 4.77
C LEU A 64 -13.92 13.45 6.01
N ILE A 65 -12.72 14.02 5.88
CA ILE A 65 -11.82 14.21 7.04
C ILE A 65 -12.43 15.17 8.07
N TYR A 66 -13.09 16.24 7.64
CA TYR A 66 -13.75 17.18 8.57
C TYR A 66 -15.07 16.65 9.12
N ILE A 67 -15.74 15.71 8.45
CA ILE A 67 -16.91 15.00 9.01
C ILE A 67 -16.50 14.12 10.19
N PHE A 68 -15.42 13.35 10.05
CA PHE A 68 -14.93 12.46 11.11
C PHE A 68 -14.12 13.19 12.19
N PHE A 69 -13.37 14.23 11.80
CA PHE A 69 -12.52 15.02 12.69
C PHE A 69 -12.77 16.53 12.49
N PRO A 70 -13.88 17.09 13.02
CA PRO A 70 -14.27 18.48 12.77
C PRO A 70 -13.26 19.52 13.25
N THR A 71 -12.49 19.20 14.28
CA THR A 71 -11.53 20.11 14.91
C THR A 71 -10.10 19.89 14.44
N ILE A 72 -9.89 19.08 13.40
CA ILE A 72 -8.53 18.78 12.93
C ILE A 72 -7.87 20.04 12.35
N PRO A 73 -6.66 20.40 12.78
CA PRO A 73 -5.93 21.51 12.15
C PRO A 73 -5.68 21.23 10.68
N PHE A 74 -5.84 22.24 9.82
CA PHE A 74 -5.55 22.12 8.39
C PHE A 74 -4.17 21.52 8.11
N ARG A 75 -3.16 21.94 8.88
CA ARG A 75 -1.79 21.39 8.75
C ARG A 75 -1.73 19.89 8.99
N LEU A 76 -2.49 19.36 9.94
CA LEU A 76 -2.51 17.92 10.23
C LEU A 76 -3.27 17.16 9.14
N ALA A 77 -4.43 17.65 8.70
CA ALA A 77 -5.16 17.09 7.57
C ALA A 77 -4.29 17.03 6.30
N TYR A 78 -3.54 18.11 6.04
CA TYR A 78 -2.57 18.17 4.95
C TYR A 78 -1.46 17.13 5.11
N ILE A 79 -0.83 16.97 6.28
CA ILE A 79 0.20 15.94 6.49
C ILE A 79 -0.37 14.53 6.27
N LEU A 80 -1.58 14.26 6.76
CA LEU A 80 -2.24 12.96 6.59
C LEU A 80 -2.52 12.62 5.12
N LEU A 81 -2.77 13.63 4.28
CA LEU A 81 -2.88 13.43 2.83
C LEU A 81 -1.63 12.76 2.26
N PHE A 82 -0.44 13.07 2.75
CA PHE A 82 0.83 12.52 2.25
C PHE A 82 1.22 11.18 2.89
N VAL A 83 0.41 10.62 3.80
CA VAL A 83 0.67 9.30 4.40
C VAL A 83 0.73 8.19 3.34
N TYR A 84 0.13 8.38 2.16
CA TYR A 84 0.25 7.43 1.05
C TYR A 84 1.69 7.23 0.57
N TYR A 85 2.61 8.16 0.84
CA TYR A 85 4.04 7.98 0.56
C TYR A 85 4.60 6.77 1.31
N LEU A 86 4.07 6.46 2.49
CA LEU A 86 4.45 5.27 3.25
C LEU A 86 3.77 4.01 2.74
N ALA A 87 2.67 4.11 1.99
CA ALA A 87 1.96 2.96 1.45
C ALA A 87 2.82 2.17 0.44
N VAL A 88 3.61 2.86 -0.39
CA VAL A 88 4.51 2.23 -1.37
C VAL A 88 5.60 1.37 -0.72
N PRO A 89 6.46 1.88 0.17
CA PRO A 89 7.47 1.05 0.84
C PRO A 89 6.85 -0.07 1.67
N LEU A 90 5.68 0.15 2.29
CA LEU A 90 4.94 -0.90 3.00
C LEU A 90 4.46 -2.01 2.06
N TYR A 91 3.92 -1.65 0.89
CA TYR A 91 3.50 -2.61 -0.13
C TYR A 91 4.69 -3.40 -0.69
N VAL A 92 5.80 -2.73 -1.03
CA VAL A 92 7.02 -3.40 -1.49
C VAL A 92 7.57 -4.34 -0.42
N SER A 93 7.56 -3.93 0.85
CA SER A 93 7.96 -4.80 1.97
C SER A 93 7.02 -5.98 2.17
N PHE A 94 5.71 -5.81 1.96
CA PHE A 94 4.76 -6.91 1.94
C PHE A 94 5.09 -7.92 0.83
N VAL A 95 5.30 -7.46 -0.40
CA VAL A 95 5.67 -8.34 -1.51
C VAL A 95 7.01 -9.04 -1.26
N TYR A 96 7.99 -8.32 -0.68
CA TYR A 96 9.26 -8.92 -0.27
C TYR A 96 9.07 -10.04 0.76
N SER A 97 8.25 -9.83 1.79
CA SER A 97 8.00 -10.86 2.80
C SER A 97 7.34 -12.12 2.24
N LEU A 98 6.55 -12.00 1.16
CA LEU A 98 6.00 -13.14 0.42
C LEU A 98 7.04 -13.88 -0.44
N PHE A 99 7.99 -13.15 -1.02
CA PHE A 99 8.96 -13.67 -1.99
C PHE A 99 10.38 -13.16 -1.72
N PRO A 100 10.99 -13.50 -0.57
CA PRO A 100 12.27 -12.91 -0.16
C PRO A 100 13.43 -13.26 -1.09
N THR A 101 13.32 -14.33 -1.86
CA THR A 101 14.34 -14.79 -2.82
C THR A 101 14.39 -13.98 -4.11
N GLU A 102 13.33 -13.20 -4.43
CA GLU A 102 13.26 -12.45 -5.68
C GLU A 102 13.75 -11.00 -5.56
N PHE A 103 13.83 -10.47 -4.34
CA PHE A 103 14.23 -9.10 -4.08
C PHE A 103 15.60 -9.02 -3.41
N SER A 104 16.34 -7.96 -3.74
CA SER A 104 17.51 -7.57 -2.95
C SER A 104 17.05 -6.74 -1.77
N PHE A 105 17.51 -7.10 -0.57
CA PHE A 105 17.24 -6.33 0.66
C PHE A 105 17.67 -4.86 0.54
N LYS A 106 18.76 -4.58 -0.20
CA LYS A 106 19.26 -3.22 -0.43
C LYS A 106 18.26 -2.34 -1.17
N ILE A 107 17.54 -2.88 -2.15
CA ILE A 107 16.55 -2.12 -2.93
C ILE A 107 15.41 -1.66 -2.02
N ILE A 108 14.98 -2.52 -1.10
CA ILE A 108 13.93 -2.19 -0.14
C ILE A 108 14.38 -1.07 0.80
N GLN A 109 15.63 -1.12 1.27
CA GLN A 109 16.20 -0.05 2.10
C GLN A 109 16.24 1.29 1.35
N TRP A 110 16.65 1.29 0.07
CA TRP A 110 16.65 2.51 -0.74
C TRP A 110 15.24 3.06 -0.98
N ILE A 111 14.25 2.20 -1.22
CA ILE A 111 12.84 2.62 -1.34
C ILE A 111 12.36 3.22 -0.02
N TRP A 112 12.60 2.56 1.12
CA TRP A 112 12.26 3.12 2.43
C TRP A 112 12.93 4.47 2.67
N LEU A 113 14.22 4.60 2.36
CA LEU A 113 14.96 5.86 2.53
C LEU A 113 14.37 6.98 1.67
N LEU A 114 14.13 6.72 0.39
CA LEU A 114 13.61 7.72 -0.55
C LEU A 114 12.21 8.22 -0.15
N PHE A 115 11.30 7.29 0.16
CA PHE A 115 9.92 7.63 0.52
C PHE A 115 9.81 8.24 1.91
N SER A 116 10.60 7.77 2.89
CA SER A 116 10.62 8.37 4.24
C SER A 116 11.23 9.77 4.24
N LEU A 117 12.27 10.00 3.45
CA LEU A 117 12.86 11.32 3.27
C LEU A 117 11.86 12.28 2.60
N GLY A 118 11.17 11.83 1.55
CA GLY A 118 10.12 12.60 0.89
C GLY A 118 9.00 13.00 1.86
N TYR A 119 8.50 12.04 2.64
CA TYR A 119 7.46 12.30 3.64
C TYR A 119 7.93 13.26 4.75
N THR A 120 9.15 13.08 5.27
CA THR A 120 9.74 13.98 6.26
C THR A 120 9.86 15.40 5.73
N PHE A 121 10.27 15.56 4.48
CA PHE A 121 10.42 16.86 3.86
C PHE A 121 9.06 17.56 3.69
N VAL A 122 7.99 16.81 3.37
CA VAL A 122 6.62 17.35 3.34
C VAL A 122 6.15 17.81 4.72
N ILE A 123 6.45 17.05 5.78
CA ILE A 123 6.10 17.44 7.16
C ILE A 123 6.76 18.77 7.55
N LEU A 124 7.99 19.01 7.10
CA LEU A 124 8.77 20.21 7.43
C LEU A 124 8.49 21.40 6.51
N SER A 125 8.07 21.16 5.27
CA SER A 125 7.95 22.21 4.25
C SER A 125 6.61 22.96 4.26
N SER A 126 6.58 24.16 3.68
CA SER A 126 5.34 24.88 3.36
C SER A 126 4.52 24.13 2.28
N SER A 127 3.22 24.43 2.17
CA SER A 127 2.31 23.76 1.23
C SER A 127 2.76 23.85 -0.24
N GLU A 128 3.40 24.94 -0.64
CA GLU A 128 3.88 25.16 -2.02
C GLU A 128 4.95 24.16 -2.45
N ILE A 129 5.88 23.86 -1.54
CA ILE A 129 6.98 22.92 -1.79
C ILE A 129 6.45 21.48 -1.85
N GLY A 130 5.40 21.17 -1.07
CA GLY A 130 4.74 19.86 -1.10
C GLY A 130 4.19 19.52 -2.48
N THR A 131 3.56 20.48 -3.16
CA THR A 131 3.03 20.30 -4.53
C THR A 131 4.13 19.98 -5.54
N VAL A 132 5.30 20.62 -5.43
CA VAL A 132 6.44 20.34 -6.31
C VAL A 132 6.95 18.91 -6.10
N ILE A 133 7.02 18.46 -4.84
CA ILE A 133 7.46 17.11 -4.49
C ILE A 133 6.47 16.08 -4.98
N GLU A 134 5.16 16.34 -4.83
CA GLU A 134 4.10 15.50 -5.39
C GLU A 134 4.27 15.27 -6.89
N GLY A 135 4.60 16.33 -7.64
CA GLY A 135 4.90 16.25 -9.07
C GLY A 135 6.06 15.30 -9.41
N HIS A 136 7.11 15.24 -8.58
CA HIS A 136 8.21 14.28 -8.78
C HIS A 136 7.79 12.85 -8.43
N PHE A 137 7.01 12.68 -7.36
CA PHE A 137 6.55 11.36 -6.92
C PHE A 137 5.49 10.75 -7.85
N LEU A 138 4.86 11.55 -8.72
CA LEU A 138 3.95 11.07 -9.76
C LEU A 138 4.57 10.01 -10.66
N PHE A 139 5.89 10.09 -10.93
CA PHE A 139 6.60 9.08 -11.73
C PHE A 139 7.21 7.97 -10.89
N VAL A 140 7.66 8.29 -9.67
CA VAL A 140 8.34 7.35 -8.78
C VAL A 140 7.38 6.28 -8.24
N VAL A 141 6.15 6.67 -7.89
CA VAL A 141 5.14 5.76 -7.33
C VAL A 141 4.74 4.66 -8.33
N PRO A 142 4.30 4.97 -9.57
CA PRO A 142 4.00 3.94 -10.56
C PRO A 142 5.19 3.06 -10.90
N ALA A 143 6.41 3.62 -10.96
CA ALA A 143 7.62 2.83 -11.22
C ALA A 143 7.88 1.80 -10.10
N ALA A 144 7.71 2.18 -8.84
CA ALA A 144 7.86 1.28 -7.70
C ALA A 144 6.78 0.19 -7.68
N LEU A 145 5.53 0.54 -8.00
CA LEU A 145 4.43 -0.43 -8.12
C LEU A 145 4.64 -1.40 -9.29
N PHE A 146 5.11 -0.90 -10.43
CA PHE A 146 5.44 -1.71 -11.60
C PHE A 146 6.59 -2.68 -11.29
N TYR A 147 7.64 -2.22 -10.61
CA TYR A 147 8.71 -3.09 -10.13
C TYR A 147 8.20 -4.21 -9.21
N ALA A 148 7.35 -3.87 -8.24
CA ALA A 148 6.74 -4.87 -7.35
C ALA A 148 5.91 -5.89 -8.13
N LEU A 149 5.12 -5.44 -9.12
CA LEU A 149 4.35 -6.31 -10.01
C LEU A 149 5.25 -7.26 -10.82
N MET A 150 6.32 -6.75 -11.42
CA MET A 150 7.30 -7.58 -12.16
C MET A 150 7.89 -8.67 -11.28
N MET A 151 8.19 -8.37 -10.00
CA MET A 151 8.72 -9.37 -9.08
C MET A 151 7.70 -10.42 -8.68
N VAL A 152 6.42 -10.05 -8.52
CA VAL A 152 5.33 -11.03 -8.33
C VAL A 152 5.22 -11.95 -9.54
N VAL A 153 5.24 -11.40 -10.77
CA VAL A 153 5.18 -12.19 -12.00
C VAL A 153 6.36 -13.15 -12.10
N LYS A 154 7.57 -12.68 -11.81
CA LYS A 154 8.78 -13.51 -11.79
C LYS A 154 8.70 -14.63 -10.74
N ALA A 155 8.20 -14.33 -9.54
CA ALA A 155 7.97 -15.31 -8.49
C ALA A 155 6.95 -16.39 -8.90
N LEU A 156 5.86 -16.01 -9.57
CA LEU A 156 4.87 -16.95 -10.09
C LEU A 156 5.45 -17.88 -11.15
N ILE A 157 6.27 -17.35 -12.07
CA ILE A 157 6.94 -18.14 -13.10
C ILE A 157 7.94 -19.12 -12.45
N ARG A 158 8.71 -18.68 -11.46
CA ARG A 158 9.68 -19.54 -10.75
C ARG A 158 9.00 -20.61 -9.90
N LYS A 159 7.96 -20.29 -9.13
CA LYS A 159 7.20 -21.30 -8.37
C LYS A 159 6.50 -22.32 -9.27
N LYS A 160 6.04 -21.91 -10.46
CA LYS A 160 5.57 -22.85 -11.50
C LYS A 160 6.70 -23.74 -12.03
N LYS A 161 7.93 -23.21 -12.16
CA LYS A 161 9.11 -23.99 -12.56
C LYS A 161 9.58 -24.94 -11.46
N ASP A 162 9.53 -24.54 -10.19
CA ASP A 162 9.82 -25.40 -9.03
C ASP A 162 8.83 -26.58 -8.97
N ALA A 163 7.56 -26.36 -9.30
CA ALA A 163 6.57 -27.43 -9.44
C ALA A 163 6.90 -28.42 -10.58
N ILE A 164 7.56 -27.97 -11.66
CA ILE A 164 8.02 -28.83 -12.76
C ILE A 164 9.21 -29.69 -12.32
N TYR A 165 10.12 -29.17 -11.48
CA TYR A 165 11.22 -29.97 -10.90
C TYR A 165 10.71 -31.06 -9.92
N ILE A 166 9.58 -30.81 -9.25
CA ILE A 166 8.90 -31.79 -8.38
C ILE A 166 8.10 -32.84 -9.18
N LEU A 167 7.74 -32.56 -10.44
CA LEU A 167 7.02 -33.51 -11.31
C LEU A 167 7.94 -34.42 -12.12
N ALA A 168 9.21 -34.06 -12.30
CA ALA A 168 10.20 -34.89 -13.01
C ALA A 168 10.39 -36.31 -12.42
N PRO A 169 10.35 -36.53 -11.08
CA PRO A 169 10.45 -37.88 -10.51
C PRO A 169 9.21 -38.76 -10.74
N ASN A 170 8.00 -38.17 -10.80
CA ASN A 170 6.75 -38.93 -10.94
C ASN A 170 6.57 -39.54 -12.35
N LEU A 171 7.17 -38.93 -13.38
CA LEU A 171 7.17 -39.47 -14.75
C LEU A 171 8.17 -40.62 -14.94
N VAL A 172 9.21 -40.72 -14.09
CA VAL A 172 10.15 -41.85 -14.12
C VAL A 172 9.55 -43.07 -13.43
N VAL A 173 8.79 -42.88 -12.36
CA VAL A 173 8.10 -43.98 -11.65
C VAL A 173 6.98 -44.62 -12.49
N LEU A 174 6.28 -43.83 -13.32
CA LEU A 174 5.25 -44.32 -14.25
C LEU A 174 5.81 -45.08 -15.47
N ASN A 175 7.12 -45.03 -15.73
CA ASN A 175 7.79 -45.84 -16.75
C ASN A 175 8.43 -47.13 -16.19
N MET A 176 8.29 -47.37 -14.87
CA MET A 176 8.75 -48.58 -14.19
C MET A 176 7.60 -49.45 -13.66
N THR A 177 6.35 -49.10 -13.95
CA THR A 177 5.14 -49.92 -13.75
C THR A 177 4.48 -50.20 -15.08
#